data_AF-U2RSB2-F1
#
_entry.id   AF-U2RSB2-F1
#
_cell.length_a   1.000
_cell.length_b   1.000
_cell.length_c   1.000
_cell.angle_alpha   90.00
_cell.angle_beta   90.00
_cell.angle_gamma   90.00
#
_symmetry.space_group_name_H-M   'P 1'
#
loop_
_entity.id
_entity.type
_entity.pdbx_description
1 polymer ?
#
loop_
_entity_poly.entity_id
_entity_poly.type
_entity_poly.pdbx_seq_one_letter_code
_entity_poly.pdbx_strand_id
1 'polypeptide(L)'
;RSGVTAAELAAAPLVVRESGSGTRLALERALAEAGLAPVEPALALSTTSAIRSTVAAGAGPAALSILAVRDQLAQGTLVQVRVLDLRVIRPLTAIWSGGATPTSSAAAHLLRLATR
;
A
#
# COMPACT_ATOMS: atom_id res chain seq x y z
N ARG A 1 22.99 -1.29 -2.46
CA ARG A 1 22.27 -0.48 -3.48
C ARG A 1 21.48 0.60 -2.75
N SER A 2 21.47 1.84 -3.26
CA SER A 2 20.95 3.04 -2.56
C SER A 2 19.43 3.26 -2.67
N GLY A 3 18.75 2.54 -3.54
CA GLY A 3 17.29 2.63 -3.78
C GLY A 3 16.96 2.37 -5.26
N VAL A 4 15.70 2.57 -5.63
CA VAL A 4 15.21 2.60 -7.02
C VAL A 4 14.48 3.91 -7.29
N THR A 5 14.40 4.30 -8.55
CA THR A 5 13.60 5.44 -9.01
C THR A 5 12.13 5.05 -9.18
N ALA A 6 11.25 6.05 -9.24
CA ALA A 6 9.84 5.90 -9.56
C ALA A 6 9.65 5.26 -10.95
N ALA A 7 10.51 5.61 -11.91
CA ALA A 7 10.49 5.04 -13.25
C ALA A 7 10.87 3.55 -13.25
N GLU A 8 11.91 3.15 -12.51
CA GLU A 8 12.26 1.73 -12.32
C GLU A 8 11.15 0.96 -11.61
N LEU A 9 10.50 1.56 -10.60
CA LEU A 9 9.35 0.97 -9.93
C LEU A 9 8.18 0.77 -10.90
N ALA A 10 7.88 1.78 -11.74
CA ALA A 10 6.80 1.72 -12.72
C ALA A 10 7.06 0.68 -13.80
N ALA A 11 8.33 0.47 -14.17
CA ALA A 11 8.74 -0.52 -15.15
C ALA A 11 8.82 -1.96 -14.60
N ALA A 12 8.72 -2.15 -13.28
CA ALA A 12 8.82 -3.45 -12.64
C ALA A 12 7.45 -4.15 -12.56
N PRO A 13 7.32 -5.41 -13.01
CA PRO A 13 6.08 -6.17 -12.86
C PRO A 13 5.89 -6.57 -11.39
N LEU A 14 5.06 -5.83 -10.67
CA LEU A 14 4.84 -6.01 -9.23
C LEU A 14 3.82 -7.12 -8.94
N VAL A 15 3.93 -7.73 -7.75
CA VAL A 15 2.82 -8.43 -7.10
C VAL A 15 1.96 -7.36 -6.41
N VAL A 16 0.74 -7.15 -6.90
CA VAL A 16 -0.15 -6.07 -6.46
C VAL A 16 -1.40 -6.61 -5.79
N ARG A 17 -2.12 -5.70 -5.12
CA ARG A 17 -3.49 -5.96 -4.67
C ARG A 17 -4.45 -5.99 -5.87
N GLU A 18 -5.56 -6.68 -5.70
CA GLU A 18 -6.69 -6.67 -6.62
C GLU A 18 -7.15 -5.25 -6.99
N SER A 19 -7.76 -5.12 -8.17
CA SER A 19 -8.34 -3.86 -8.65
C SER A 19 -9.35 -3.30 -7.63
N GLY A 20 -9.31 -1.98 -7.41
CA GLY A 20 -10.15 -1.30 -6.41
C GLY A 20 -9.56 -1.30 -4.99
N SER A 21 -8.48 -2.05 -4.72
CA SER A 21 -7.78 -1.93 -3.45
C SER A 21 -7.18 -0.54 -3.28
N GLY A 22 -7.48 0.10 -2.15
CA GLY A 22 -6.93 1.43 -1.85
C GLY A 22 -5.40 1.48 -1.80
N THR A 23 -4.71 0.34 -1.61
CA THR A 23 -3.23 0.31 -1.66
C THR A 23 -2.76 0.48 -3.09
N ARG A 24 -3.36 -0.29 -3.99
CA ARG A 24 -3.06 -0.24 -5.43
C ARG A 24 -3.41 1.14 -6.00
N LEU A 25 -4.60 1.64 -5.70
CA LEU A 25 -5.03 2.97 -6.12
C LEU A 25 -4.09 4.08 -5.64
N ALA A 26 -3.57 3.99 -4.41
CA ALA A 26 -2.63 5.00 -3.90
C ALA A 26 -1.29 4.98 -4.65
N LEU A 27 -0.76 3.80 -4.98
CA LEU A 27 0.44 3.68 -5.79
C LEU A 27 0.21 4.21 -7.20
N GLU A 28 -0.86 3.78 -7.86
CA GLU A 28 -1.21 4.18 -9.23
C GLU A 28 -1.38 5.70 -9.32
N ARG A 29 -2.03 6.33 -8.35
CA ARG A 29 -2.16 7.79 -8.27
C ARG A 29 -0.81 8.48 -8.12
N ALA A 30 0.05 8.02 -7.21
CA ALA A 30 1.36 8.62 -7.01
C ALA A 30 2.24 8.52 -8.26
N LEU A 31 2.19 7.38 -8.98
CA LEU A 31 2.89 7.22 -10.26
C LEU A 31 2.31 8.15 -11.33
N ALA A 32 0.99 8.24 -11.44
CA ALA A 32 0.34 9.12 -12.41
C ALA A 32 0.67 10.60 -12.16
N GLU A 33 0.70 11.05 -10.89
CA GLU A 33 1.13 12.40 -10.51
C GLU A 33 2.59 12.69 -10.89
N ALA A 34 3.44 11.66 -10.95
CA ALA A 34 4.80 11.73 -11.45
C ALA A 34 4.92 11.59 -12.98
N GLY A 35 3.80 11.50 -13.72
CA GLY A 35 3.77 11.30 -15.17
C GLY A 35 4.15 9.88 -15.62
N LEU A 36 4.03 8.89 -14.73
CA LEU A 36 4.38 7.50 -14.96
C LEU A 36 3.15 6.59 -14.94
N ALA A 37 3.18 5.52 -15.73
CA ALA A 37 2.19 4.44 -15.68
C ALA A 37 2.89 3.13 -15.31
N PRO A 38 2.36 2.35 -14.34
CA PRO A 38 2.91 1.04 -14.03
C PRO A 38 2.70 0.08 -15.22
N VAL A 39 3.67 -0.81 -15.44
CA VAL A 39 3.52 -1.95 -16.35
C VAL A 39 2.50 -2.96 -15.79
N GLU A 40 2.11 -3.93 -16.64
CA GLU A 40 1.24 -5.01 -16.20
C GLU A 40 1.82 -5.74 -14.98
N PRO A 41 1.01 -5.95 -13.92
CA PRO A 41 1.47 -6.66 -12.74
C PRO A 41 1.85 -8.11 -13.04
N ALA A 42 2.84 -8.63 -12.32
CA ALA A 42 3.16 -10.06 -12.37
C ALA A 42 1.98 -10.89 -11.83
N LEU A 43 1.37 -10.43 -10.74
CA LEU A 43 0.25 -11.09 -10.06
C LEU A 43 -0.65 -10.04 -9.38
N ALA A 44 -1.96 -10.28 -9.36
CA ALA A 44 -2.93 -9.49 -8.60
C ALA A 44 -3.68 -10.38 -7.60
N LEU A 45 -3.53 -10.10 -6.31
CA LEU A 45 -4.03 -10.96 -5.23
C LEU A 45 -4.94 -10.19 -4.27
N SER A 46 -5.98 -10.86 -3.75
CA SER A 46 -7.03 -10.21 -2.94
C SER A 46 -6.67 -9.97 -1.48
N THR A 47 -5.64 -10.63 -0.95
CA THR A 47 -5.29 -10.56 0.48
C THR A 47 -3.83 -10.17 0.69
N THR A 48 -3.57 -9.41 1.76
CA THR A 48 -2.21 -9.05 2.14
C THR A 48 -1.38 -10.28 2.50
N SER A 49 -1.97 -11.29 3.17
CA SER A 49 -1.25 -12.53 3.52
C SER A 49 -0.78 -13.29 2.29
N ALA A 50 -1.62 -13.39 1.25
CA ALA A 50 -1.22 -14.01 -0.01
C ALA A 50 -0.05 -13.29 -0.65
N ILE A 51 -0.11 -11.95 -0.75
CA ILE A 51 1.01 -11.16 -1.29
C ILE A 51 2.30 -11.40 -0.50
N ARG A 52 2.25 -11.38 0.84
CA ARG A 52 3.46 -11.59 1.65
C ARG A 52 4.08 -12.97 1.40
N SER A 53 3.27 -14.03 1.38
CA SER A 53 3.78 -15.38 1.11
C SER A 53 4.35 -15.50 -0.30
N THR A 54 3.69 -14.91 -1.30
CA THR A 54 4.15 -14.89 -2.69
C THR A 54 5.46 -14.14 -2.87
N VAL A 55 5.64 -12.99 -2.21
CA VAL A 55 6.89 -12.22 -2.25
C VAL A 55 8.01 -12.96 -1.52
N ALA A 56 7.72 -13.53 -0.35
CA ALA A 56 8.69 -14.34 0.40
C ALA A 56 9.15 -15.58 -0.37
N ALA A 57 8.29 -16.13 -1.24
CA ALA A 57 8.63 -17.23 -2.15
C ALA A 57 9.42 -16.77 -3.40
N GLY A 58 9.72 -15.47 -3.55
CA GLY A 58 10.56 -14.94 -4.63
C GLY A 58 9.82 -14.66 -5.94
N ALA A 59 8.49 -14.62 -5.95
CA ALA A 59 7.72 -14.39 -7.18
C ALA A 59 7.85 -12.96 -7.74
N GLY A 60 8.35 -12.00 -6.95
CA GLY A 60 8.57 -10.62 -7.39
C GLY A 60 8.39 -9.60 -6.25
N PRO A 61 8.73 -8.33 -6.49
CA PRO A 61 8.52 -7.24 -5.54
C PRO A 61 7.03 -6.88 -5.42
N ALA A 62 6.64 -6.28 -4.30
CA ALA A 62 5.27 -5.84 -4.05
C ALA A 62 5.20 -4.43 -3.46
N ALA A 63 4.08 -3.74 -3.70
CA ALA A 63 3.71 -2.53 -3.01
C ALA A 63 2.63 -2.82 -1.95
N LEU A 64 3.00 -2.72 -0.68
CA LEU A 64 2.14 -2.96 0.47
C LEU A 64 2.19 -1.79 1.46
N SER A 65 1.14 -1.65 2.27
CA SER A 65 1.19 -0.74 3.42
C SER A 65 2.25 -1.21 4.40
N ILE A 66 3.16 -0.31 4.81
CA ILE A 66 4.17 -0.59 5.83
C ILE A 66 3.55 -1.16 7.11
N LEU A 67 2.35 -0.67 7.49
CA LEU A 67 1.61 -1.13 8.67
C LEU A 67 1.25 -2.62 8.59
N ALA A 68 1.06 -3.15 7.39
CA ALA A 68 0.62 -4.52 7.15
C ALA A 68 1.78 -5.53 6.97
N VAL A 69 3.02 -5.03 6.96
CA VAL A 69 4.25 -5.83 6.80
C VAL A 69 5.28 -5.61 7.91
N ARG A 70 4.92 -4.89 8.99
CA ARG A 70 5.84 -4.55 10.10
C ARG A 70 6.56 -5.78 10.65
N ASP A 71 5.82 -6.85 10.91
CA ASP A 71 6.39 -8.08 11.48
C ASP A 71 7.37 -8.75 10.50
N GLN A 72 7.05 -8.75 9.21
CA GLN A 72 7.92 -9.35 8.20
C GLN A 72 9.21 -8.55 8.01
N LEU A 73 9.13 -7.22 8.10
CA LEU A 73 10.32 -6.35 8.09
C LEU A 73 11.17 -6.58 9.34
N ALA A 74 10.54 -6.69 10.52
CA ALA A 74 11.25 -6.96 11.77
C ALA A 74 11.93 -8.34 11.79
N GLN A 75 11.30 -9.34 11.18
CA GLN A 75 11.83 -10.70 11.05
C GLN A 75 12.83 -10.85 9.89
N GLY A 76 12.98 -9.84 9.03
CA GLY A 76 13.83 -9.92 7.83
C GLY A 76 13.31 -10.87 6.75
N THR A 77 12.06 -11.37 6.86
CA THR A 77 11.44 -12.22 5.84
C THR A 77 10.99 -11.40 4.62
N LEU A 78 10.80 -10.09 4.80
CA LEU A 78 10.70 -9.11 3.72
C LEU A 78 11.69 -7.98 3.98
N VAL A 79 12.16 -7.35 2.91
CA VAL A 79 13.01 -6.16 2.98
C VAL A 79 12.32 -4.98 2.33
N GLN A 80 12.46 -3.80 2.91
CA GLN A 80 11.92 -2.57 2.33
C GLN A 80 12.85 -2.08 1.21
N VAL A 81 12.28 -1.86 0.02
CA VAL A 81 12.97 -1.19 -1.09
C VAL A 81 12.69 0.30 -1.02
N ARG A 82 13.74 1.12 -0.91
CA ARG A 82 13.62 2.58 -0.93
C ARG A 82 13.35 3.07 -2.35
N VAL A 83 12.30 3.88 -2.52
CA VAL A 83 12.03 4.62 -3.76
C VAL A 83 12.48 6.06 -3.54
N LEU A 84 13.30 6.59 -4.44
CA LEU A 84 14.08 7.82 -4.19
C LEU A 84 13.26 9.11 -4.41
N ASP A 85 12.39 9.10 -5.40
CA ASP A 85 11.74 10.26 -6.02
C ASP A 85 10.22 10.06 -6.15
N LEU A 86 9.64 9.20 -5.31
CA LEU A 86 8.20 8.96 -5.24
C LEU A 86 7.69 9.06 -3.81
N ARG A 87 6.62 9.85 -3.62
CA ARG A 87 5.90 9.91 -2.35
C ARG A 87 4.49 9.36 -2.52
N VAL A 88 4.22 8.23 -1.89
CA VAL A 88 2.86 7.64 -1.88
C VAL A 88 2.11 8.14 -0.65
N ILE A 89 1.03 8.89 -0.88
CA ILE A 89 0.12 9.33 0.19
C ILE A 89 -1.17 8.52 0.09
N ARG A 90 -1.57 7.91 1.20
CA ARG A 90 -2.86 7.23 1.31
C ARG A 90 -3.60 7.67 2.58
N PRO A 91 -4.50 8.65 2.50
CA PRO A 91 -5.34 8.99 3.64
C PRO A 91 -6.26 7.82 3.98
N LEU A 92 -6.45 7.57 5.28
CA LEU A 92 -7.53 6.71 5.77
C LEU A 92 -8.73 7.60 6.07
N THR A 93 -9.85 7.34 5.41
CA THR A 93 -11.07 8.12 5.57
C THR A 93 -12.09 7.30 6.35
N ALA A 94 -12.60 7.88 7.44
CA ALA A 94 -13.75 7.32 8.14
C ALA A 94 -15.04 7.87 7.51
N ILE A 95 -15.99 6.98 7.24
CA ILE A 95 -17.29 7.32 6.66
C ILE A 95 -18.40 6.84 7.59
N TRP A 96 -19.43 7.66 7.77
CA TRP A 96 -20.62 7.32 8.56
C TRP A 96 -21.85 8.01 7.99
N SER A 97 -23.03 7.50 8.34
CA SER A 97 -24.31 8.07 7.96
C SER A 97 -24.76 9.11 9.00
N GLY A 98 -25.36 10.21 8.56
CA GLY A 98 -25.91 11.26 9.42
C GLY A 98 -25.15 12.58 9.33
N GLY A 99 -25.07 13.31 10.45
CA GLY A 99 -24.46 14.63 10.53
C GLY A 99 -22.92 14.64 10.57
N ALA A 100 -22.36 15.81 10.86
CA ALA A 100 -20.90 16.05 10.82
C ALA A 100 -20.07 15.24 11.84
N THR A 101 -20.70 14.56 12.80
CA THR A 101 -20.04 13.70 13.78
C THR A 101 -20.79 12.37 13.90
N PRO A 102 -20.11 11.24 14.16
CA PRO A 102 -20.79 9.96 14.39
C PRO A 102 -21.72 10.06 15.60
N THR A 103 -22.95 9.57 15.46
CA THR A 103 -23.93 9.54 16.55
C THR A 103 -23.60 8.47 17.61
N SER A 104 -22.90 7.41 17.22
CA SER A 104 -22.45 6.36 18.13
C SER A 104 -21.24 6.82 18.95
N SER A 105 -21.35 6.72 20.28
CA SER A 105 -20.24 6.98 21.21
C SER A 105 -19.04 6.06 20.96
N ALA A 106 -19.28 4.81 20.55
CA ALA A 106 -18.24 3.87 20.16
C ALA A 106 -17.54 4.30 18.86
N ALA A 107 -18.29 4.76 17.86
CA ALA A 107 -17.70 5.29 16.62
C ALA A 107 -16.87 6.56 16.89
N ALA A 108 -17.38 7.48 17.70
CA ALA A 108 -16.64 8.68 18.11
C ALA A 108 -15.37 8.32 18.91
N HIS A 109 -15.42 7.28 19.74
CA HIS A 109 -14.25 6.77 20.44
C HIS A 109 -13.22 6.17 19.48
N LEU A 110 -13.66 5.32 18.53
CA LEU A 110 -12.78 4.75 17.51
C LEU A 110 -12.06 5.85 16.70
N LEU A 111 -12.78 6.90 16.30
CA LEU A 111 -12.16 8.05 15.61
C LEU A 111 -11.04 8.68 16.45
N ARG A 112 -11.29 8.94 17.73
CA ARG A 112 -10.26 9.50 18.63
C ARG A 112 -9.04 8.60 18.78
N LEU A 113 -9.21 7.28 18.70
CA LEU A 113 -8.08 6.33 18.72
C LEU A 113 -7.33 6.31 17.40
N ALA A 114 -8.05 6.41 16.27
CA ALA A 114 -7.48 6.35 14.94
C ALA A 114 -6.78 7.64 14.47
N THR A 115 -7.08 8.78 15.12
CA THR A 115 -6.46 10.09 14.81
C THR A 115 -5.33 10.49 15.76
N ARG A 116 -4.93 9.62 16.70
CA ARG A 116 -3.73 9.79 17.53
C ARG A 116 -2.51 9.27 16.80
#